data_AF-B2UP44-F1
#
_entry.id   AF-B2UP44-F1
#
_cell.length_a   1.000
_cell.length_b   1.000
_cell.length_c   1.000
_cell.angle_alpha   90.00
_cell.angle_beta   90.00
_cell.angle_gamma   90.00
#
_symmetry.space_group_name_H-M   'P 1'
#
loop_
_entity.id
_entity.type
_entity.pdbx_description
1 polymer ?
#
loop_
_entity_poly.entity_id
_entity_poly.type
_entity_poly.pdbx_seq_one_letter_code
_entity_poly.pdbx_strand_id
1 'polypeptide(L)'
;MGNANRNLFLKKYVSFSGRISRSEYWVLKLLILPMMASILLCGVVMMWSKTGNDAGMLVLTVIIFICFIYFNIVADVRRLHDIGESGWWVFLKLVPLANIVIAAFLFFKGGQAVGNQHRDLRASH
;
A
#
# COMPACT_ATOMS: atom_id res chain seq x y z
N MET A 1 6.03 17.83 26.63
CA MET A 1 5.93 18.09 25.17
C MET A 1 5.57 16.82 24.37
N GLY A 2 4.68 15.94 24.85
CA GLY A 2 4.45 14.61 24.24
C GLY A 2 3.18 14.48 23.37
N ASN A 3 2.37 15.52 23.30
CA ASN A 3 0.95 15.36 22.94
C ASN A 3 0.64 15.93 21.54
N ALA A 4 1.49 16.82 21.02
CA ALA A 4 1.30 17.48 19.73
C ALA A 4 1.61 16.56 18.53
N ASN A 5 2.55 15.63 18.68
CA ASN A 5 2.98 14.76 17.57
C ASN A 5 1.94 13.70 17.18
N ARG A 6 1.13 13.23 18.13
CA ARG A 6 0.15 12.16 17.86
C ARG A 6 -1.01 12.64 16.99
N ASN A 7 -1.43 13.89 17.18
CA ASN A 7 -2.50 14.50 16.40
C ASN A 7 -2.05 14.87 14.97
N LEU A 8 -0.76 15.15 14.76
CA LEU A 8 -0.22 15.42 13.43
C LEU A 8 -0.21 14.17 12.55
N PHE A 9 0.16 13.01 13.11
CA PHE A 9 0.16 11.72 12.41
C PHE A 9 -1.23 11.33 11.88
N LEU A 10 -2.26 11.47 12.72
CA LEU A 10 -3.64 11.14 12.33
C LEU A 10 -4.20 12.13 11.30
N LYS A 11 -3.89 13.43 11.44
CA LYS A 11 -4.37 14.46 10.50
C LYS A 11 -3.79 14.29 9.09
N LYS A 12 -2.55 13.80 8.99
CA LYS A 12 -1.86 13.51 7.72
C LYS A 12 -2.40 12.26 7.03
N TYR A 13 -2.91 11.29 7.80
CA TYR A 13 -3.60 10.10 7.28
C TYR A 13 -5.00 10.41 6.73
N VAL A 14 -5.68 11.43 7.29
CA VAL A 14 -7.01 11.86 6.84
C VAL A 14 -6.93 12.83 5.65
N SER A 15 -5.83 13.57 5.50
CA SER A 15 -5.60 14.40 4.32
C SER A 15 -5.13 13.54 3.15
N PHE A 16 -5.98 13.39 2.13
CA PHE A 16 -5.66 12.77 0.82
C PHE A 16 -4.59 13.52 0.00
N SER A 17 -3.90 14.51 0.59
CA SER A 17 -2.94 15.38 -0.08
C SER A 17 -1.63 15.39 0.69
N GLY A 18 -0.59 14.82 0.08
CA GLY A 18 0.77 14.73 0.62
C GLY A 18 1.52 13.54 0.05
N ARG A 19 2.80 13.74 -0.30
CA ARG A 19 3.67 12.64 -0.74
C ARG A 19 3.75 11.57 0.35
N ILE A 20 3.54 10.32 -0.05
CA ILE A 20 3.74 9.17 0.83
C ILE A 20 5.25 8.92 0.93
N SER A 21 5.80 9.06 2.12
CA SER A 21 7.20 8.74 2.39
C SER A 21 7.43 7.22 2.26
N ARG A 22 8.68 6.81 2.01
CA ARG A 22 9.00 5.37 1.86
C ARG A 22 8.56 4.57 3.07
N SER A 23 8.77 5.10 4.28
CA SER A 23 8.37 4.46 5.54
C SER A 23 6.86 4.33 5.66
N GLU A 24 6.07 5.35 5.31
CA GLU A 24 4.60 5.28 5.33
C GLU A 24 4.08 4.21 4.36
N TYR A 25 4.64 4.11 3.15
CA TYR A 25 4.27 3.05 2.19
C TYR A 25 4.56 1.64 2.73
N TRP A 26 5.72 1.42 3.35
CA TRP A 26 6.09 0.10 3.89
C TRP A 26 5.31 -0.26 5.15
N VAL A 27 5.01 0.70 6.02
CA VAL A 27 4.13 0.48 7.18
C VAL A 27 2.72 0.08 6.71
N LEU A 28 2.20 0.74 5.67
CA LEU A 28 0.93 0.34 5.05
C LEU A 28 0.99 -1.08 4.47
N LYS A 29 2.07 -1.44 3.76
CA LYS A 29 2.24 -2.80 3.23
C LYS A 29 2.37 -3.85 4.33
N LEU A 30 3.09 -3.56 5.42
CA LEU A 30 3.22 -4.45 6.56
C LEU A 30 1.90 -4.66 7.31
N LEU A 31 0.98 -3.69 7.26
CA LEU A 31 -0.37 -3.86 7.80
C LEU A 31 -1.28 -4.66 6.85
N ILE A 32 -1.24 -4.34 5.55
CA ILE A 32 -2.17 -4.88 4.55
C ILE A 32 -1.83 -6.33 4.16
N LEU A 33 -0.54 -6.68 4.02
CA LEU A 33 -0.12 -8.03 3.62
C LEU A 33 -0.59 -9.14 4.57
N PRO A 34 -0.39 -9.06 5.90
CA PRO A 34 -0.86 -10.10 6.80
C PRO A 34 -2.39 -10.17 6.86
N MET A 35 -3.10 -9.04 6.71
CA MET A 35 -4.57 -9.03 6.60
C MET A 35 -5.05 -9.75 5.33
N MET A 36 -4.40 -9.52 4.19
CA MET A 36 -4.72 -10.29 2.97
C MET A 36 -4.44 -11.79 3.14
N ALA A 37 -3.32 -12.14 3.76
CA ALA A 37 -2.96 -13.54 4.00
C ALA A 37 -3.97 -14.25 4.92
N SER A 38 -4.44 -13.58 5.98
CA SER A 38 -5.43 -14.15 6.89
C SER A 38 -6.80 -14.32 6.23
N ILE A 39 -7.24 -13.37 5.40
CA ILE A 39 -8.50 -13.48 4.64
C ILE A 39 -8.44 -14.64 3.66
N LEU A 40 -7.33 -14.79 2.93
CA LEU A 40 -7.11 -15.93 2.03
C LEU A 40 -7.10 -17.26 2.77
N LEU A 41 -6.37 -17.35 3.88
CA LEU A 41 -6.31 -18.57 4.69
C LEU A 41 -7.70 -18.94 5.23
N CYS A 42 -8.47 -17.96 5.68
CA CYS A 42 -9.84 -18.15 6.15
C CYS A 42 -10.73 -18.71 5.03
N GLY A 43 -10.66 -18.13 3.82
CA GLY A 43 -11.39 -18.63 2.65
C GLY A 43 -11.01 -20.07 2.26
N VAL A 44 -9.72 -20.43 2.35
CA VAL A 44 -9.26 -21.81 2.15
C VAL A 44 -9.85 -22.72 3.22
N VAL A 45 -9.68 -22.42 4.50
CA VAL A 45 -10.19 -23.27 5.60
C VAL A 45 -11.71 -23.51 5.47
N MET A 46 -12.48 -22.50 5.10
CA MET A 46 -13.92 -22.64 4.85
C MET A 46 -14.19 -23.68 3.75
N MET A 47 -13.52 -23.59 2.59
CA MET A 47 -13.66 -24.56 1.50
C MET A 47 -13.37 -26.01 1.94
N TRP A 48 -12.43 -26.21 2.85
CA TRP A 48 -12.06 -27.54 3.35
C TRP A 48 -13.02 -28.07 4.42
N SER A 49 -13.65 -27.19 5.21
CA SER A 49 -14.51 -27.56 6.34
C SER A 49 -15.91 -28.06 5.97
N LYS A 50 -16.39 -27.87 4.72
CA LYS A 50 -17.74 -28.24 4.25
C LYS A 50 -18.85 -27.79 5.21
N THR A 51 -18.81 -26.53 5.65
CA THR A 51 -19.81 -26.01 6.60
C THR A 51 -21.09 -25.66 5.84
N GLY A 52 -22.28 -26.01 6.34
CA GLY A 52 -23.54 -25.89 5.58
C GLY A 52 -23.97 -24.49 5.10
N ASN A 53 -23.14 -23.44 5.27
CA ASN A 53 -23.37 -22.08 4.79
C ASN A 53 -22.20 -21.51 3.97
N ASP A 54 -21.50 -22.37 3.21
CA ASP A 54 -20.26 -22.01 2.51
C ASP A 54 -20.45 -20.94 1.41
N ALA A 55 -21.57 -20.96 0.67
CA ALA A 55 -21.71 -20.12 -0.52
C ALA A 55 -21.77 -18.61 -0.22
N GLY A 56 -22.59 -18.18 0.75
CA GLY A 56 -22.73 -16.75 1.09
C GLY A 56 -21.48 -16.16 1.72
N MET A 57 -20.81 -16.93 2.59
CA MET A 57 -19.54 -16.54 3.22
C MET A 57 -18.41 -16.43 2.19
N LEU A 58 -18.32 -17.39 1.25
CA LEU A 58 -17.33 -17.35 0.19
C LEU A 58 -17.49 -16.12 -0.72
N VAL A 59 -18.73 -15.78 -1.10
CA VAL A 59 -19.01 -14.57 -1.89
C VAL A 59 -18.54 -13.31 -1.15
N LEU A 60 -18.85 -13.19 0.14
CA LEU A 60 -18.39 -12.07 0.96
C LEU A 60 -16.86 -12.01 1.05
N THR A 61 -16.19 -13.16 1.26
CA THR A 61 -14.73 -13.24 1.29
C THR A 61 -14.12 -12.77 -0.03
N VAL A 62 -14.68 -13.18 -1.17
CA VAL A 62 -14.22 -12.75 -2.50
C VAL A 62 -14.40 -11.25 -2.71
N ILE A 63 -15.55 -10.68 -2.35
CA ILE A 63 -15.81 -9.23 -2.47
C ILE A 63 -14.80 -8.44 -1.64
N ILE A 64 -14.60 -8.82 -0.37
CA ILE A 64 -13.62 -8.18 0.51
C ILE A 64 -12.22 -8.28 -0.10
N PHE A 65 -11.85 -9.47 -0.61
CA PHE A 65 -10.55 -9.69 -1.22
C PHE A 65 -10.30 -8.80 -2.44
N ILE A 66 -11.30 -8.63 -3.32
CA ILE A 66 -11.22 -7.73 -4.48
C ILE A 66 -11.02 -6.28 -4.03
N CYS A 67 -11.74 -5.82 -3.01
CA CYS A 67 -11.55 -4.48 -2.44
C CYS A 67 -10.10 -4.29 -1.97
N PHE A 68 -9.54 -5.27 -1.25
CA PHE A 68 -8.15 -5.23 -0.78
C PHE A 68 -7.13 -5.21 -1.93
N ILE A 69 -7.36 -5.99 -3.00
CA ILE A 69 -6.52 -5.96 -4.20
C ILE A 69 -6.53 -4.57 -4.82
N TYR A 70 -7.71 -3.96 -4.97
CA TYR A 70 -7.85 -2.63 -5.54
C TYR A 70 -7.04 -1.58 -4.75
N PHE A 71 -7.18 -1.55 -3.42
CA PHE A 71 -6.41 -0.63 -2.58
C PHE A 71 -4.89 -0.86 -2.69
N ASN A 72 -4.44 -2.11 -2.81
CA ASN A 72 -3.03 -2.42 -3.03
C ASN A 72 -2.51 -1.88 -4.35
N ILE A 73 -3.24 -2.11 -5.44
CA ILE A 73 -2.86 -1.64 -6.78
C ILE A 73 -2.77 -0.12 -6.78
N VAL A 74 -3.76 0.58 -6.20
CA VAL A 74 -3.76 2.05 -6.11
C VAL A 74 -2.55 2.57 -5.35
N ALA A 75 -2.19 1.94 -4.22
CA ALA A 75 -1.01 2.33 -3.44
C ALA A 75 0.29 2.10 -4.21
N ASP A 76 0.40 0.98 -4.94
CA ASP A 76 1.57 0.64 -5.74
C ASP A 76 1.74 1.58 -6.94
N VAL A 77 0.67 1.89 -7.66
CA VAL A 77 0.68 2.85 -8.78
C VAL A 77 1.10 4.23 -8.31
N ARG A 78 0.57 4.70 -7.17
CA ARG A 78 1.00 5.98 -6.57
C ARG A 78 2.48 5.97 -6.23
N ARG A 79 2.98 4.88 -5.62
CA ARG A 79 4.40 4.78 -5.27
C ARG A 79 5.30 4.72 -6.50
N LEU A 80 4.88 4.04 -7.57
CA LEU A 80 5.57 4.04 -8.86
C LEU A 80 5.66 5.46 -9.43
N HIS A 81 4.52 6.17 -9.47
CA HIS A 81 4.47 7.56 -9.93
C HIS A 81 5.34 8.50 -9.06
N ASP A 82 5.36 8.31 -7.73
CA ASP A 82 6.21 9.08 -6.80
C ASP A 82 7.72 8.88 -7.03
N ILE A 83 8.11 7.77 -7.66
CA ILE A 83 9.49 7.44 -8.02
C ILE A 83 9.80 7.83 -9.49
N GLY A 84 8.80 8.37 -10.21
CA GLY A 84 8.89 8.75 -11.62
C GLY A 84 8.89 7.54 -12.57
N GLU A 85 8.32 6.42 -12.14
CA GLU A 85 8.10 5.24 -12.97
C GLU A 85 6.65 5.16 -13.43
N SER A 86 6.41 4.43 -14.53
CA SER A 86 5.06 4.26 -15.06
C SER A 86 4.21 3.35 -14.15
N GLY A 87 2.92 3.67 -13.97
CA GLY A 87 1.99 2.83 -13.21
C GLY A 87 1.79 1.42 -13.79
N TRP A 88 2.18 1.22 -15.05
CA TRP A 88 2.10 -0.06 -15.76
C TRP A 88 2.94 -1.17 -15.15
N TRP A 89 4.02 -0.83 -14.43
CA TRP A 89 4.82 -1.81 -13.70
C TRP A 89 4.00 -2.59 -12.65
N VAL A 90 2.83 -2.10 -12.23
CA VAL A 90 1.96 -2.82 -11.30
C VAL A 90 1.41 -4.13 -11.88
N PHE A 91 1.22 -4.22 -13.20
CA PHE A 91 0.68 -5.44 -13.84
C PHE A 91 1.61 -6.63 -13.72
N LEU A 92 2.92 -6.39 -13.67
CA LEU A 92 3.90 -7.44 -13.41
C LEU A 92 3.69 -8.09 -12.04
N LYS A 93 3.06 -7.42 -11.07
CA LYS A 93 2.74 -8.00 -9.75
C LYS A 93 1.65 -9.08 -9.81
N LEU A 94 0.94 -9.25 -10.94
CA LEU A 94 0.08 -10.41 -11.17
C LEU A 94 0.86 -11.73 -11.20
N VAL A 95 2.16 -11.67 -11.54
CA VAL A 95 3.04 -12.83 -11.50
C VAL A 95 3.67 -12.94 -10.11
N PRO A 96 3.46 -14.04 -9.36
CA PRO A 96 3.94 -14.17 -7.98
C PRO A 96 5.43 -13.90 -7.80
N LEU A 97 6.28 -14.39 -8.72
CA LEU A 97 7.73 -14.14 -8.68
C LEU A 97 8.08 -12.66 -8.92
N ALA A 98 7.42 -12.00 -9.87
CA ALA A 98 7.69 -10.60 -10.18
C ALA A 98 7.21 -9.66 -9.06
N ASN A 99 6.26 -10.10 -8.23
CA ASN A 99 5.81 -9.33 -7.07
C ASN A 99 6.97 -9.06 -6.07
N ILE A 100 7.83 -10.05 -5.83
CA ILE A 100 9.01 -9.90 -4.96
C ILE A 100 10.02 -8.91 -5.56
N VAL A 101 10.29 -9.03 -6.86
CA VAL A 101 11.24 -8.16 -7.58
C VAL A 101 10.76 -6.70 -7.56
N ILE A 102 9.47 -6.47 -7.80
CA ILE A 102 8.88 -5.12 -7.78
C ILE A 102 8.82 -4.56 -6.36
N ALA A 103 8.50 -5.40 -5.37
CA ALA A 103 8.56 -4.99 -3.97
C ALA A 103 9.97 -4.53 -3.59
N ALA A 104 11.01 -5.28 -3.98
CA ALA A 104 12.40 -4.87 -3.77
C ALA A 104 12.75 -3.58 -4.52
N PHE A 105 12.33 -3.45 -5.78
CA PHE A 105 12.53 -2.22 -6.57
C PHE A 105 11.90 -0.99 -5.91
N LEU A 106 10.67 -1.11 -5.41
CA LEU A 106 9.96 -0.03 -4.68
C LEU A 106 10.60 0.30 -3.31
N PHE A 107 11.34 -0.65 -2.73
CA PHE A 107 12.12 -0.48 -1.50
C PHE A 107 13.38 0.35 -1.76
N PHE A 108 14.20 -0.10 -2.71
CA PHE A 108 15.52 0.48 -2.96
C PHE A 108 15.43 1.83 -3.70
N LYS A 109 14.49 1.99 -4.63
CA LYS A 109 14.42 3.18 -5.46
C LYS A 109 13.86 4.38 -4.70
N GLY A 110 14.66 5.45 -4.67
CA GLY A 110 14.27 6.70 -4.02
C GLY A 110 13.23 7.49 -4.78
N GLY A 111 12.24 8.01 -4.04
CA GLY A 111 11.32 8.99 -4.59
C GLY A 111 12.08 10.23 -5.05
N GLN A 112 11.71 10.81 -6.18
CA GLN A 112 12.41 11.98 -6.72
C GLN A 112 12.27 13.15 -5.73
N ALA A 113 13.36 13.77 -5.32
CA ALA A 113 13.30 14.99 -4.52
C ALA A 113 12.85 16.15 -5.42
N VAL A 114 11.54 16.27 -5.67
CA VAL A 114 10.97 17.49 -6.25
C VAL A 114 11.20 18.63 -5.24
N GLY A 115 12.27 19.38 -5.47
CA GLY A 115 12.40 20.80 -5.15
C GLY A 115 12.60 21.18 -3.69
N ASN A 116 13.79 20.93 -3.12
CA ASN A 116 14.29 21.81 -2.05
C ASN A 116 14.92 23.10 -2.59
N GLN A 117 15.11 23.24 -3.91
CA GLN A 117 15.74 24.42 -4.54
C GLN A 117 15.01 25.76 -4.33
N HIS A 118 13.79 25.76 -3.76
CA HIS A 118 13.06 27.00 -3.49
C HIS A 118 13.20 27.50 -2.05
N ARG A 119 13.83 26.73 -1.14
CA ARG A 119 14.08 27.16 0.25
C ARG A 119 15.44 27.86 0.40
N ASP A 120 16.37 27.54 -0.49
CA ASP A 120 17.76 27.98 -0.48
C ASP A 120 17.88 29.47 -0.87
N LEU A 121 16.99 29.95 -1.74
CA LEU A 121 16.98 31.33 -2.26
C LEU A 121 16.40 32.37 -1.29
N ARG A 122 15.77 31.94 -0.18
CA ARG A 122 15.27 32.84 0.87
C ARG A 122 16.18 32.94 2.09
N ALA A 123 17.25 32.14 2.15
CA ALA A 123 18.26 32.20 3.20
C ALA A 123 19.46 33.08 2.81
N SER A 124 19.48 33.62 1.59
CA SER A 124 20.55 34.45 1.04
C SER A 124 20.17 35.93 0.88
N HIS A 125 19.09 36.40 1.51
CA HIS A 125 18.66 37.80 1.52
C HIS A 125 18.32 38.27 2.94
#